data_AF-A0A1E7FXE5-F1
#
_entry.id   AF-A0A1E7FXE5-F1
#
_cell.length_a   1.000
_cell.length_b   1.000
_cell.length_c   1.000
_cell.angle_alpha   90.00
_cell.angle_beta   90.00
_cell.angle_gamma   90.00
#
_symmetry.space_group_name_H-M   'P 1'
#
loop_
_entity.id
_entity.type
_entity.pdbx_description
1 polymer ?
#
loop_
_entity_poly.entity_id
_entity_poly.type
_entity_poly.pdbx_seq_one_letter_code
_entity_poly.pdbx_strand_id
1 'polypeptide(L)'
;MTSIFKLDRGRISNTSCLIFGGIGLTAVWISHEWRRRSSSRSRRYQEQQLGEDDVIDSISSTTLTAHEQLIEGGTPLIKLRLVSKLIGRTIYVKMESMNPGGTGKDRPALNMIRMAEKEGNRTGGLVVEGTSGSTGIALATLCASRGHACLVVLPDDQAVEKQRILRALGAIVYEVPTASISNPKHYVNLGRKAALLAREKFGISAVFIDQFENLSNFDIHYRQTGPELWKQLDGRRLDAFCMSSGTGGTISGMASFLKEKKKQNRQKNNYRNHLHNLLRIIGLYYFDDNNDDNVRIKIVLVEPPGSVLYNKVEHGVAYAVEQRERSLRKHRYDTIAEGIGLDRVTRNFSSGFDCIDSAIRVTDQEAVDMAHWILHIEGLWIGSSSAMNVVGAIRTALSLPEGSSVATIICDGGQRHATRFWDPTFIKKWGLQWPGTDCIPECLQSIQN
;
A
#
# COMPACT_ATOMS: atom_id res chain seq x y z
N MET A 1 34.11 -59.54 -20.59
CA MET A 1 33.92 -58.23 -21.25
C MET A 1 32.79 -57.53 -20.48
N THR A 2 32.92 -56.49 -19.65
CA THR A 2 34.04 -55.61 -19.25
C THR A 2 33.55 -54.85 -17.98
N SER A 3 34.35 -54.87 -16.89
CA SER A 3 34.48 -53.98 -15.68
C SER A 3 33.29 -53.13 -15.18
N ILE A 4 32.88 -53.00 -13.90
CA ILE A 4 33.47 -53.09 -12.54
C ILE A 4 34.82 -52.37 -12.32
N PHE A 5 34.79 -51.19 -11.66
CA PHE A 5 35.81 -50.58 -10.78
C PHE A 5 35.09 -49.44 -10.00
N LYS A 6 34.93 -49.40 -8.65
CA LYS A 6 35.87 -49.26 -7.51
C LYS A 6 36.82 -48.06 -7.61
N LEU A 7 36.66 -47.08 -6.70
CA LEU A 7 37.65 -46.15 -6.14
C LEU A 7 36.95 -45.27 -5.08
N ASP A 8 37.57 -44.73 -4.04
CA ASP A 8 38.40 -45.29 -2.97
C ASP A 8 38.27 -44.32 -1.78
N ARG A 9 38.33 -44.80 -0.54
CA ARG A 9 38.25 -43.96 0.68
C ARG A 9 39.67 -43.60 1.13
N GLY A 10 40.06 -42.34 0.97
CA GLY A 10 41.27 -41.76 1.56
C GLY A 10 40.97 -40.87 2.76
N ARG A 11 41.53 -41.21 3.92
CA ARG A 11 41.51 -40.47 5.19
C ARG A 11 42.12 -39.07 5.06
N ILE A 12 41.50 -38.05 5.67
CA ILE A 12 42.21 -36.92 6.27
C ILE A 12 41.65 -36.69 7.67
N SER A 13 42.56 -36.66 8.63
CA SER A 13 42.36 -36.56 10.08
C SER A 13 41.97 -35.16 10.55
N ASN A 14 41.20 -35.13 11.64
CA ASN A 14 40.89 -33.96 12.46
C ASN A 14 42.12 -33.14 12.87
N THR A 15 42.03 -31.81 12.82
CA THR A 15 42.17 -30.93 14.01
C THR A 15 41.91 -29.45 13.66
N SER A 16 41.22 -28.78 14.60
CA SER A 16 41.23 -27.32 14.87
C SER A 16 40.26 -26.40 14.12
N CYS A 17 39.07 -26.26 14.73
CA CYS A 17 38.41 -25.01 15.13
C CYS A 17 39.02 -23.69 14.62
N LEU A 18 38.23 -22.88 13.91
CA LEU A 18 38.09 -21.42 14.13
C LEU A 18 36.90 -20.87 13.32
N ILE A 19 35.89 -20.43 14.06
CA ILE A 19 34.81 -19.54 13.63
C ILE A 19 35.42 -18.17 13.29
N PHE A 20 35.04 -17.50 12.19
CA PHE A 20 34.71 -16.05 12.13
C PHE A 20 34.45 -15.57 10.68
N GLY A 21 33.27 -14.95 10.47
CA GLY A 21 33.05 -13.75 9.63
C GLY A 21 33.27 -13.82 8.11
N GLY A 22 32.18 -13.93 7.34
CA GLY A 22 32.22 -13.83 5.88
C GLY A 22 31.02 -13.11 5.25
N ILE A 23 30.74 -11.85 5.65
CA ILE A 23 29.73 -10.98 5.01
C ILE A 23 30.40 -9.90 4.10
N GLY A 24 31.73 -9.83 4.06
CA GLY A 24 32.45 -8.74 3.37
C GLY A 24 32.73 -8.92 1.86
N LEU A 25 32.65 -10.13 1.31
CA LEU A 25 33.22 -10.40 -0.02
C LEU A 25 32.21 -10.53 -1.17
N THR A 26 30.92 -10.72 -0.87
CA THR A 26 29.86 -10.80 -1.89
C THR A 26 29.48 -9.42 -2.46
N ALA A 27 29.57 -8.34 -1.67
CA ALA A 27 29.23 -6.99 -2.13
C ALA A 27 30.26 -6.40 -3.10
N VAL A 28 31.55 -6.69 -2.90
CA VAL A 28 32.64 -6.20 -3.77
C VAL A 28 32.59 -6.90 -5.14
N TRP A 29 32.29 -8.20 -5.16
CA TRP A 29 32.19 -8.99 -6.38
C TRP A 29 31.01 -8.54 -7.26
N ILE A 30 29.86 -8.20 -6.66
CA ILE A 30 28.69 -7.67 -7.38
C ILE A 30 29.00 -6.32 -8.05
N SER A 31 29.74 -5.43 -7.37
CA SER A 31 30.14 -4.13 -7.95
C SER A 31 31.13 -4.29 -9.11
N HIS A 32 32.00 -5.30 -9.05
CA HIS A 32 33.06 -5.54 -10.02
C HIS A 32 32.53 -6.25 -11.28
N GLU A 33 31.59 -7.19 -11.11
CA GLU A 33 30.95 -7.91 -12.21
C GLU A 33 29.96 -7.01 -12.99
N TRP A 34 29.28 -6.07 -12.31
CA TRP A 34 28.45 -5.04 -12.95
C TRP A 34 29.28 -4.04 -13.77
N ARG A 35 30.47 -3.66 -13.26
CA ARG A 35 31.43 -2.79 -13.96
C ARG A 35 32.05 -3.48 -15.20
N ARG A 36 32.17 -4.82 -15.18
CA ARG A 36 32.63 -5.60 -16.34
C ARG A 36 31.55 -5.81 -17.41
N ARG A 37 30.29 -6.03 -17.01
CA ARG A 37 29.15 -6.21 -17.94
C ARG A 37 28.76 -4.93 -18.68
N SER A 38 28.97 -3.76 -18.10
CA SER A 38 28.82 -2.46 -18.78
C SER A 38 29.91 -2.24 -19.83
N SER A 39 31.16 -2.62 -19.54
CA SER A 39 32.30 -2.38 -20.44
C SER A 39 32.37 -3.24 -21.72
N SER A 40 31.68 -4.39 -21.76
CA SER A 40 31.76 -5.35 -22.86
C SER A 40 30.69 -5.15 -23.95
N ARG A 41 29.69 -4.28 -23.70
CA ARG A 41 28.66 -3.91 -24.68
C ARG A 41 29.07 -2.74 -25.59
N SER A 42 30.14 -2.01 -25.23
CA SER A 42 30.58 -0.76 -25.89
C SER A 42 31.66 -0.91 -26.96
N ARG A 43 31.94 -2.12 -27.46
CA ARG A 43 33.03 -2.36 -28.46
C ARG A 43 32.57 -2.60 -29.91
N ARG A 44 31.31 -2.35 -30.25
CA ARG A 44 30.79 -2.55 -31.62
C ARG A 44 29.93 -1.43 -32.20
N TYR A 45 30.06 -0.23 -31.68
CA TYR A 45 29.48 0.98 -32.27
C TYR A 45 30.54 2.09 -32.27
N GLN A 46 31.42 2.06 -33.27
CA GLN A 46 32.27 3.19 -33.64
C GLN A 46 31.87 3.59 -35.06
N GLU A 47 31.04 4.63 -35.17
CA GLU A 47 31.02 5.64 -36.24
C GLU A 47 29.68 6.40 -36.22
N GLN A 48 29.58 7.37 -35.30
CA GLN A 48 29.03 8.71 -35.52
C GLN A 48 29.16 9.46 -34.19
N GLN A 49 30.06 10.43 -34.17
CA GLN A 49 30.37 11.25 -33.00
C GLN A 49 29.19 12.15 -32.64
N LEU A 50 28.48 11.76 -31.58
CA LEU A 50 27.88 12.68 -30.62
C LEU A 50 28.49 12.28 -29.27
N GLY A 51 29.02 13.24 -28.50
CA GLY A 51 29.73 12.96 -27.25
C GLY A 51 28.84 12.20 -26.27
N GLU A 52 29.34 11.09 -25.71
CA GLU A 52 28.63 10.31 -24.66
C GLU A 52 28.30 11.17 -23.43
N ASP A 53 29.12 12.19 -23.15
CA ASP A 53 28.93 13.10 -22.02
C ASP A 53 27.76 14.08 -22.26
N ASP A 54 27.50 14.50 -23.51
CA ASP A 54 26.42 15.43 -23.83
C ASP A 54 25.03 14.76 -23.79
N VAL A 55 24.94 13.46 -24.08
CA VAL A 55 23.66 12.72 -24.04
C VAL A 55 23.23 12.45 -22.60
N ILE A 56 24.18 12.17 -21.71
CA ILE A 56 23.89 11.87 -20.29
C ILE A 56 23.55 13.15 -19.51
N ASP A 57 24.21 14.28 -19.79
CA ASP A 57 23.88 15.57 -19.18
C ASP A 57 22.60 16.22 -19.76
N SER A 58 22.15 15.80 -20.97
CA SER A 58 20.89 16.27 -21.56
C SER A 58 19.63 15.59 -21.01
N ILE A 59 19.76 14.47 -20.28
CA ILE A 59 18.67 13.92 -19.47
C ILE A 59 18.61 14.76 -18.20
N SER A 60 17.98 15.93 -18.34
CA SER A 60 17.82 16.88 -17.24
C SER A 60 17.31 16.16 -15.99
N SER A 61 17.72 16.64 -14.81
CA SER A 61 17.16 16.27 -13.50
C SER A 61 15.66 16.56 -13.35
N THR A 62 14.97 16.90 -14.44
CA THR A 62 13.55 17.24 -14.57
C THR A 62 12.76 16.25 -15.43
N THR A 63 13.40 15.30 -16.13
CA THR A 63 12.67 14.31 -16.93
C THR A 63 12.18 13.17 -16.04
N LEU A 64 10.86 13.11 -15.82
CA LEU A 64 10.22 12.01 -15.10
C LEU A 64 10.50 10.68 -15.80
N THR A 65 10.84 9.64 -15.03
CA THR A 65 10.92 8.29 -15.61
C THR A 65 9.52 7.85 -16.06
N ALA A 66 9.44 6.93 -17.03
CA ALA A 66 8.15 6.38 -17.47
C ALA A 66 7.32 5.82 -16.30
N HIS A 67 7.99 5.25 -15.30
CA HIS A 67 7.35 4.75 -14.09
C HIS A 67 6.74 5.88 -13.25
N GLU A 68 7.45 7.00 -13.10
CA GLU A 68 6.97 8.16 -12.35
C GLU A 68 5.77 8.84 -13.02
N GLN A 69 5.80 8.98 -14.35
CA GLN A 69 4.70 9.55 -15.11
C GLN A 69 3.40 8.76 -14.90
N LEU A 70 3.50 7.43 -14.82
CA LEU A 70 2.35 6.55 -14.57
C LEU A 70 1.86 6.58 -13.11
N ILE A 71 2.70 6.95 -12.15
CA ILE A 71 2.31 7.13 -10.73
C ILE A 71 1.65 8.50 -10.50
N GLU A 72 2.06 9.52 -11.26
CA GLU A 72 1.59 10.90 -11.10
C GLU A 72 0.10 11.12 -11.43
N GLY A 73 -0.60 10.09 -11.90
CA GLY A 73 -2.06 10.02 -11.88
C GLY A 73 -2.59 8.97 -12.84
N GLY A 74 -3.91 8.84 -12.91
CA GLY A 74 -4.57 8.06 -13.96
C GLY A 74 -5.00 6.66 -13.54
N THR A 75 -4.99 6.34 -12.24
CA THR A 75 -5.64 5.09 -11.80
C THR A 75 -7.15 5.21 -12.03
N PRO A 76 -7.81 4.23 -12.66
CA PRO A 76 -9.23 4.33 -12.95
C PRO A 76 -10.09 4.44 -11.69
N LEU A 77 -11.18 5.19 -11.79
CA LEU A 77 -12.32 5.13 -10.87
C LEU A 77 -13.41 4.28 -11.54
N ILE A 78 -13.71 3.12 -10.97
CA ILE A 78 -14.65 2.16 -11.55
C ILE A 78 -15.90 2.10 -10.67
N LYS A 79 -17.08 2.12 -11.29
CA LYS A 79 -18.34 1.79 -10.60
C LYS A 79 -18.50 0.28 -10.56
N LEU A 80 -18.69 -0.31 -9.39
CA LEU A 80 -19.08 -1.72 -9.26
C LEU A 80 -20.54 -1.85 -9.70
N ARG A 81 -20.76 -2.20 -10.97
CA ARG A 81 -22.07 -2.03 -11.63
C ARG A 81 -23.13 -2.94 -11.04
N LEU A 82 -22.81 -4.22 -10.85
CA LEU A 82 -23.73 -5.23 -10.38
C LEU A 82 -23.94 -5.11 -8.87
N VAL A 83 -22.87 -4.86 -8.11
CA VAL A 83 -22.98 -4.57 -6.67
C VAL A 83 -23.85 -3.35 -6.44
N SER A 84 -23.61 -2.26 -7.18
CA SER A 84 -24.40 -1.02 -7.03
C SER A 84 -25.88 -1.24 -7.35
N LYS A 85 -26.17 -2.04 -8.39
CA LYS A 85 -27.55 -2.40 -8.76
C LYS A 85 -28.22 -3.22 -7.66
N LEU A 86 -27.50 -4.21 -7.10
CA LEU A 86 -28.01 -5.10 -6.07
C LEU A 86 -28.42 -4.34 -4.80
N ILE A 87 -27.60 -3.37 -4.37
CA ILE A 87 -27.82 -2.69 -3.08
C ILE A 87 -28.63 -1.39 -3.19
N GLY A 88 -28.95 -0.91 -4.40
CA GLY A 88 -29.65 0.37 -4.62
C GLY A 88 -28.82 1.62 -4.26
N ARG A 89 -27.50 1.48 -4.14
CA ARG A 89 -26.53 2.56 -3.84
C ARG A 89 -25.35 2.43 -4.78
N THR A 90 -24.61 3.51 -5.01
CA THR A 90 -23.44 3.47 -5.89
C THR A 90 -22.16 3.18 -5.11
N ILE A 91 -21.42 2.15 -5.50
CA ILE A 91 -20.06 1.88 -5.02
C ILE A 91 -19.05 2.22 -6.12
N TYR A 92 -18.12 3.10 -5.81
CA TYR A 92 -16.94 3.39 -6.62
C TYR A 92 -15.69 2.76 -6.00
N VAL A 93 -14.83 2.22 -6.85
CA VAL A 93 -13.53 1.71 -6.46
C VAL A 93 -12.43 2.42 -7.23
N LYS A 94 -11.46 2.97 -6.49
CA LYS A 94 -10.25 3.58 -7.02
C LYS A 94 -9.20 2.50 -7.21
N MET A 95 -8.79 2.25 -8.44
CA MET A 95 -7.96 1.10 -8.83
C MET A 95 -6.47 1.36 -8.61
N GLU A 96 -6.07 1.54 -7.35
CA GLU A 96 -4.66 1.73 -6.97
C GLU A 96 -3.79 0.49 -7.21
N SER A 97 -4.40 -0.67 -7.43
CA SER A 97 -3.73 -1.88 -7.94
C SER A 97 -3.20 -1.74 -9.36
N MET A 98 -3.63 -0.72 -10.12
CA MET A 98 -3.19 -0.45 -11.49
C MET A 98 -2.03 0.55 -11.60
N ASN A 99 -1.47 0.99 -10.47
CA ASN A 99 -0.15 1.65 -10.52
C ASN A 99 0.90 0.64 -11.09
N PRO A 100 2.03 1.10 -11.66
CA PRO A 100 2.94 0.20 -12.39
C PRO A 100 3.63 -0.86 -11.51
N GLY A 101 3.91 -0.54 -10.25
CA GLY A 101 4.36 -1.47 -9.22
C GLY A 101 3.23 -2.33 -8.65
N GLY A 102 2.01 -2.19 -9.17
CA GLY A 102 0.81 -2.99 -8.92
C GLY A 102 0.16 -2.77 -7.56
N THR A 103 0.40 -1.62 -6.94
CA THR A 103 -0.13 -1.28 -5.61
C THR A 103 -0.24 0.21 -5.37
N GLY A 104 -1.17 0.63 -4.49
CA GLY A 104 -1.27 2.02 -4.05
C GLY A 104 -0.07 2.55 -3.27
N LYS A 105 0.91 1.70 -2.92
CA LYS A 105 2.15 2.11 -2.25
C LYS A 105 3.16 2.78 -3.18
N ASP A 106 2.94 2.73 -4.49
CA ASP A 106 3.79 3.40 -5.48
C ASP A 106 3.82 4.93 -5.28
N ARG A 107 2.67 5.54 -5.00
CA ARG A 107 2.55 6.99 -4.75
C ARG A 107 3.38 7.45 -3.55
N PRO A 108 3.21 6.91 -2.32
CA PRO A 108 4.02 7.33 -1.19
C PRO A 108 5.49 6.94 -1.35
N ALA A 109 5.81 5.81 -1.98
CA ALA A 109 7.19 5.43 -2.25
C ALA A 109 7.90 6.46 -3.13
N LEU A 110 7.25 6.91 -4.22
CA LEU A 110 7.76 7.95 -5.10
C LEU A 110 7.96 9.27 -4.36
N ASN A 111 6.96 9.72 -3.60
CA ASN A 111 7.05 10.99 -2.90
C ASN A 111 8.16 10.98 -1.83
N MET A 112 8.29 9.89 -1.07
CA MET A 112 9.34 9.76 -0.05
C MET A 112 10.74 9.72 -0.66
N ILE A 113 10.95 9.02 -1.79
CA ILE A 113 12.23 9.05 -2.51
C ILE A 113 12.56 10.48 -2.96
N ARG A 114 11.60 11.18 -3.57
CA ARG A 114 11.82 12.55 -4.05
C ARG A 114 12.13 13.53 -2.92
N MET A 115 11.46 13.42 -1.77
CA MET A 115 11.75 14.28 -0.62
C MET A 115 13.16 13.99 -0.09
N ALA A 116 13.54 12.71 0.01
CA ALA A 116 14.89 12.33 0.43
C ALA A 116 15.97 12.89 -0.52
N GLU A 117 15.73 12.86 -1.84
CA GLU A 117 16.64 13.40 -2.85
C GLU A 117 16.76 14.93 -2.76
N LYS A 118 15.64 15.64 -2.52
CA LYS A 118 15.64 17.10 -2.32
C LYS A 118 16.43 17.52 -1.08
N GLU A 119 16.46 16.69 -0.05
CA GLU A 119 17.26 16.91 1.17
C GLU A 119 18.76 16.63 0.97
N GLY A 120 19.20 16.30 -0.25
CA GLY A 120 20.60 16.10 -0.59
C GLY A 120 21.10 14.65 -0.48
N ASN A 121 20.21 13.68 -0.25
CA ASN A 121 20.56 12.26 -0.34
C ASN A 121 20.66 11.86 -1.83
N ARG A 122 21.84 12.08 -2.41
CA ARG A 122 22.10 11.97 -3.86
C ARG A 122 21.87 10.57 -4.44
N THR A 123 21.62 10.60 -5.74
CA THR A 123 20.85 9.68 -6.58
C THR A 123 21.53 8.37 -7.02
N GLY A 124 22.29 7.75 -6.13
CA GLY A 124 22.88 6.41 -6.36
C GLY A 124 23.11 5.63 -5.07
N GLY A 125 22.41 6.04 -4.00
CA GLY A 125 22.54 5.47 -2.68
C GLY A 125 21.74 4.19 -2.47
N LEU A 126 21.70 3.76 -1.21
CA LEU A 126 20.90 2.64 -0.74
C LEU A 126 19.59 3.14 -0.13
N VAL A 127 18.47 2.79 -0.76
CA VAL A 127 17.13 2.95 -0.20
C VAL A 127 16.81 1.74 0.67
N VAL A 128 16.53 1.98 1.94
CA VAL A 128 16.21 0.93 2.93
C VAL A 128 14.79 1.10 3.45
N GLU A 129 14.04 0.01 3.53
CA GLU A 129 12.71 0.02 4.15
C GLU A 129 12.43 -1.27 4.93
N GLY A 130 11.72 -1.12 6.05
CA GLY A 130 11.15 -2.21 6.80
C GLY A 130 9.66 -2.32 6.48
N THR A 131 9.25 -3.37 5.77
CA THR A 131 7.89 -3.47 5.24
C THR A 131 7.37 -4.90 5.10
N SER A 132 6.05 -5.07 5.19
CA SER A 132 5.33 -6.32 4.90
C SER A 132 5.21 -6.63 3.40
N GLY A 133 5.74 -5.77 2.53
CA GLY A 133 6.11 -6.12 1.15
C GLY A 133 5.64 -5.13 0.08
N SER A 134 4.40 -4.60 0.13
CA SER A 134 3.88 -3.77 -0.96
C SER A 134 4.68 -2.46 -1.14
N THR A 135 5.03 -1.79 -0.05
CA THR A 135 5.94 -0.62 -0.10
C THR A 135 7.34 -1.01 -0.57
N GLY A 136 7.81 -2.22 -0.25
CA GLY A 136 9.10 -2.70 -0.70
C GLY A 136 9.11 -2.93 -2.21
N ILE A 137 8.04 -3.48 -2.78
CA ILE A 137 7.89 -3.69 -4.22
C ILE A 137 7.83 -2.35 -4.96
N ALA A 138 7.05 -1.39 -4.42
CA ALA A 138 7.00 -0.03 -4.94
C ALA A 138 8.39 0.62 -4.95
N LEU A 139 9.11 0.58 -3.82
CA LEU A 139 10.47 1.11 -3.72
C LEU A 139 11.46 0.38 -4.64
N ALA A 140 11.41 -0.95 -4.72
CA ALA A 140 12.29 -1.73 -5.59
C ALA A 140 12.10 -1.36 -7.07
N THR A 141 10.85 -1.20 -7.51
CA THR A 141 10.54 -0.81 -8.89
C THR A 141 11.05 0.61 -9.19
N LEU A 142 10.81 1.55 -8.27
CA LEU A 142 11.31 2.91 -8.37
C LEU A 142 12.83 2.97 -8.36
N CYS A 143 13.49 2.25 -7.46
CA CYS A 143 14.94 2.17 -7.35
C CYS A 143 15.55 1.62 -8.65
N ALA A 144 14.98 0.56 -9.23
CA ALA A 144 15.41 0.03 -10.51
C ALA A 144 15.30 1.07 -11.64
N SER A 145 14.26 1.90 -11.62
CA SER A 145 14.10 2.98 -12.63
C SER A 145 14.99 4.19 -12.40
N ARG A 146 15.40 4.47 -11.15
CA ARG A 146 16.14 5.67 -10.73
C ARG A 146 17.64 5.42 -10.50
N GLY A 147 18.08 4.17 -10.55
CA GLY A 147 19.48 3.79 -10.32
C GLY A 147 19.89 3.64 -8.85
N HIS A 148 18.92 3.53 -7.93
CA HIS A 148 19.21 3.30 -6.51
C HIS A 148 19.35 1.81 -6.22
N ALA A 149 20.19 1.45 -5.24
CA ALA A 149 20.12 0.13 -4.63
C ALA A 149 18.93 0.08 -3.65
N CYS A 150 18.26 -1.07 -3.56
CA CYS A 150 17.12 -1.25 -2.66
C CYS A 150 17.38 -2.40 -1.69
N LEU A 151 17.26 -2.15 -0.38
CA LEU A 151 17.26 -3.16 0.68
C LEU A 151 15.89 -3.17 1.36
N VAL A 152 15.23 -4.32 1.31
CA VAL A 152 13.95 -4.56 1.97
C VAL A 152 14.15 -5.54 3.12
N VAL A 153 13.83 -5.10 4.33
CA VAL A 153 13.74 -5.95 5.51
C VAL A 153 12.27 -6.29 5.75
N LEU A 154 11.93 -7.57 5.70
CA LEU A 154 10.53 -8.02 5.84
C LEU A 154 10.40 -9.20 6.81
N PRO A 155 9.24 -9.40 7.44
CA PRO A 155 9.00 -10.57 8.26
C PRO A 155 8.83 -11.85 7.40
N ASP A 156 9.19 -13.00 7.97
CA ASP A 156 9.16 -14.33 7.34
C ASP A 156 7.75 -14.95 7.21
N ASP A 157 6.73 -14.23 7.68
CA ASP A 157 5.33 -14.65 7.68
C ASP A 157 4.49 -14.01 6.56
N GLN A 158 5.11 -13.41 5.54
CA GLN A 158 4.43 -12.80 4.39
C GLN A 158 4.31 -13.76 3.19
N ALA A 159 3.44 -13.42 2.22
CA ALA A 159 3.32 -14.17 0.97
C ALA A 159 4.66 -14.30 0.21
N VAL A 160 4.99 -15.52 -0.25
CA VAL A 160 6.27 -15.81 -0.91
C VAL A 160 6.40 -15.09 -2.26
N GLU A 161 5.27 -14.78 -2.90
CA GLU A 161 5.17 -14.01 -4.14
C GLU A 161 5.80 -12.64 -3.98
N LYS A 162 5.59 -11.98 -2.84
CA LYS A 162 6.16 -10.66 -2.59
C LYS A 162 7.68 -10.71 -2.58
N GLN A 163 8.25 -11.73 -1.95
CA GLN A 163 9.70 -11.93 -1.94
C GLN A 163 10.26 -12.23 -3.33
N ARG A 164 9.58 -13.07 -4.10
CA ARG A 164 9.98 -13.40 -5.48
C ARG A 164 9.95 -12.16 -6.36
N ILE A 165 8.91 -11.33 -6.26
CA ILE A 165 8.80 -10.05 -6.97
C ILE A 165 9.94 -9.11 -6.58
N LEU A 166 10.20 -8.93 -5.27
CA LEU A 166 11.29 -8.08 -4.78
C LEU A 166 12.66 -8.49 -5.37
N ARG A 167 12.98 -9.78 -5.31
CA ARG A 167 14.24 -10.32 -5.86
C ARG A 167 14.32 -10.16 -7.38
N ALA A 168 13.21 -10.37 -8.09
CA ALA A 168 13.13 -10.18 -9.54
C ALA A 168 13.34 -8.71 -9.94
N LEU A 169 12.89 -7.77 -9.12
CA LEU A 169 13.13 -6.33 -9.29
C LEU A 169 14.55 -5.89 -8.88
N GLY A 170 15.41 -6.82 -8.46
CA GLY A 170 16.80 -6.54 -8.08
C GLY A 170 16.98 -6.02 -6.65
N ALA A 171 15.94 -6.06 -5.81
CA ALA A 171 16.08 -5.69 -4.40
C ALA A 171 16.85 -6.76 -3.61
N ILE A 172 17.66 -6.29 -2.66
CA ILE A 172 18.24 -7.12 -1.60
C ILE A 172 17.15 -7.38 -0.58
N VAL A 173 16.88 -8.64 -0.29
CA VAL A 173 15.79 -9.05 0.59
C VAL A 173 16.38 -9.69 1.84
N TYR A 174 16.10 -9.11 3.01
CA TYR A 174 16.51 -9.65 4.31
C TYR A 174 15.29 -10.04 5.13
N GLU A 175 15.09 -11.34 5.27
CA GLU A 175 13.97 -11.94 6.00
C GLU A 175 14.31 -12.04 7.49
N VAL A 176 13.33 -11.71 8.35
CA VAL A 176 13.50 -11.75 9.81
C VAL A 176 12.27 -12.37 10.47
N PRO A 177 12.42 -13.03 11.63
CA PRO A 177 11.26 -13.50 12.38
C PRO A 177 10.31 -12.37 12.80
N THR A 178 9.00 -12.63 12.77
CA THR A 178 7.99 -11.68 13.28
C THR A 178 8.26 -11.32 14.75
N ALA A 179 8.27 -10.02 15.07
CA ALA A 179 8.68 -9.53 16.38
C ALA A 179 7.91 -8.28 16.83
N SER A 180 7.97 -7.95 18.13
CA SER A 180 7.64 -6.63 18.74
C SER A 180 8.02 -5.43 17.88
N ILE A 181 7.23 -4.38 17.62
CA ILE A 181 7.85 -3.08 17.24
C ILE A 181 8.79 -2.59 18.35
N SER A 182 8.49 -2.92 19.61
CA SER A 182 9.37 -2.69 20.76
C SER A 182 10.61 -3.59 20.77
N ASN A 183 10.63 -4.67 19.99
CA ASN A 183 11.78 -5.55 19.90
C ASN A 183 12.83 -4.94 18.95
N PRO A 184 14.11 -4.83 19.35
CA PRO A 184 15.16 -4.31 18.46
C PRO A 184 15.35 -5.10 17.16
N LYS A 185 14.91 -6.37 17.13
CA LYS A 185 14.94 -7.24 15.94
C LYS A 185 13.71 -7.11 15.03
N HIS A 186 12.81 -6.17 15.32
CA HIS A 186 11.71 -5.85 14.41
C HIS A 186 12.25 -5.44 13.03
N TYR A 187 11.55 -5.83 11.96
CA TYR A 187 11.95 -5.52 10.59
C TYR A 187 12.14 -4.00 10.34
N VAL A 188 11.31 -3.14 10.93
CA VAL A 188 11.47 -1.66 10.88
C VAL A 188 12.75 -1.20 11.58
N ASN A 189 13.01 -1.72 12.78
CA ASN A 189 14.18 -1.32 13.58
C ASN A 189 15.48 -1.79 12.93
N LEU A 190 15.48 -3.00 12.36
CA LEU A 190 16.60 -3.55 11.61
C LEU A 190 16.83 -2.79 10.30
N GLY A 191 15.77 -2.42 9.56
CA GLY A 191 15.90 -1.56 8.38
C GLY A 191 16.53 -0.20 8.71
N ARG A 192 16.04 0.47 9.76
CA ARG A 192 16.61 1.74 10.25
C ARG A 192 18.08 1.59 10.62
N LYS A 193 18.42 0.52 11.36
CA LYS A 193 19.81 0.20 11.74
C LYS A 193 20.68 -0.09 10.53
N ALA A 194 20.18 -0.80 9.52
CA ALA A 194 20.92 -1.10 8.30
C ALA A 194 21.29 0.16 7.53
N ALA A 195 20.36 1.10 7.37
CA ALA A 195 20.64 2.39 6.74
C ALA A 195 21.69 3.20 7.50
N LEU A 196 21.61 3.22 8.84
CA LEU A 196 22.60 3.89 9.69
C LEU A 196 23.99 3.28 9.53
N LEU A 197 24.10 1.95 9.61
CA LEU A 197 25.36 1.23 9.46
C LEU A 197 25.96 1.41 8.07
N ALA A 198 25.13 1.44 7.01
CA ALA A 198 25.57 1.72 5.65
C ALA A 198 26.30 3.08 5.56
N ARG A 199 25.75 4.12 6.19
CA ARG A 199 26.38 5.44 6.26
C ARG A 199 27.64 5.44 7.13
N GLU A 200 27.52 5.03 8.38
CA GLU A 200 28.57 5.21 9.39
C GLU A 200 29.78 4.30 9.20
N LYS A 201 29.55 3.05 8.78
CA LYS A 201 30.63 2.05 8.69
C LYS A 201 31.18 1.88 7.28
N PHE A 202 30.36 2.11 6.27
CA PHE A 202 30.71 1.79 4.89
C PHE A 202 30.76 3.03 3.98
N GLY A 203 30.42 4.22 4.49
CA GLY A 203 30.41 5.45 3.69
C GLY A 203 29.40 5.42 2.54
N ILE A 204 28.40 4.52 2.60
CA ILE A 204 27.36 4.38 1.59
C ILE A 204 26.28 5.41 1.90
N SER A 205 25.99 6.30 0.96
CA SER A 205 24.80 7.17 1.03
C SER A 205 23.57 6.27 1.14
N ALA A 206 22.85 6.33 2.27
CA ALA A 206 21.71 5.45 2.51
C ALA A 206 20.60 6.19 3.24
N VAL A 207 19.36 5.95 2.83
CA VAL A 207 18.16 6.52 3.45
C VAL A 207 17.25 5.41 3.96
N PHE A 208 16.76 5.58 5.19
CA PHE A 208 15.64 4.80 5.68
C PHE A 208 14.35 5.58 5.39
N ILE A 209 13.49 5.02 4.54
CA ILE A 209 12.32 5.74 4.01
C ILE A 209 11.29 6.04 5.12
N ASP A 210 11.17 5.14 6.10
CA ASP A 210 10.31 5.24 7.28
C ASP A 210 8.83 5.49 6.94
N GLN A 211 8.24 4.61 6.11
CA GLN A 211 6.86 4.74 5.62
C GLN A 211 5.78 5.01 6.69
N PHE A 212 6.03 4.62 7.95
CA PHE A 212 5.08 4.81 9.05
C PHE A 212 5.14 6.22 9.61
N GLU A 213 6.33 6.81 9.73
CA GLU A 213 6.56 8.10 10.39
C GLU A 213 6.83 9.27 9.43
N ASN A 214 7.13 8.98 8.16
CA ASN A 214 7.38 9.98 7.13
C ASN A 214 6.08 10.57 6.59
N LEU A 215 5.85 11.87 6.81
CA LEU A 215 4.62 12.57 6.40
C LEU A 215 4.47 12.76 4.88
N SER A 216 5.52 12.51 4.10
CA SER A 216 5.43 12.50 2.64
C SER A 216 4.45 11.42 2.15
N ASN A 217 4.22 10.38 2.96
CA ASN A 217 3.20 9.37 2.71
C ASN A 217 1.77 9.94 2.83
N PHE A 218 1.45 10.63 3.93
CA PHE A 218 0.18 11.36 4.07
C PHE A 218 0.00 12.42 2.97
N ASP A 219 1.02 13.24 2.75
CA ASP A 219 0.96 14.44 1.91
C ASP A 219 0.63 14.10 0.45
N ILE A 220 1.19 13.01 -0.11
CA ILE A 220 0.92 12.65 -1.50
C ILE A 220 -0.56 12.29 -1.71
N HIS A 221 -1.20 11.64 -0.74
CA HIS A 221 -2.61 11.28 -0.87
C HIS A 221 -3.54 12.49 -0.74
N TYR A 222 -3.16 13.47 0.10
CA TYR A 222 -3.85 14.76 0.18
C TYR A 222 -3.68 15.59 -1.11
N ARG A 223 -2.48 15.64 -1.69
CA ARG A 223 -2.16 16.46 -2.87
C ARG A 223 -2.50 15.82 -4.21
N GLN A 224 -2.67 14.50 -4.25
CA GLN A 224 -2.79 13.77 -5.51
C GLN A 224 -4.00 12.85 -5.51
N THR A 225 -4.01 11.79 -4.69
CA THR A 225 -5.07 10.77 -4.74
C THR A 225 -6.47 11.34 -4.45
N GLY A 226 -6.56 12.24 -3.46
CA GLY A 226 -7.81 12.93 -3.10
C GLY A 226 -8.34 13.82 -4.24
N PRO A 227 -7.54 14.77 -4.75
CA PRO A 227 -7.89 15.57 -5.92
C PRO A 227 -8.25 14.74 -7.15
N GLU A 228 -7.54 13.64 -7.38
CA GLU A 228 -7.80 12.75 -8.52
C GLU A 228 -9.17 12.08 -8.40
N LEU A 229 -9.50 11.49 -7.25
CA LEU A 229 -10.84 10.94 -6.98
C LEU A 229 -11.92 12.01 -7.18
N TRP A 230 -11.72 13.19 -6.59
CA TRP A 230 -12.69 14.28 -6.66
C TRP A 230 -12.94 14.76 -8.09
N LYS A 231 -11.88 14.88 -8.89
CA LYS A 231 -11.98 15.24 -10.31
C LYS A 231 -12.69 14.15 -11.12
N GLN A 232 -12.37 12.87 -10.88
CA GLN A 232 -12.97 11.74 -11.59
C GLN A 232 -14.45 11.54 -11.30
N LEU A 233 -14.90 11.93 -10.11
CA LEU A 233 -16.33 11.97 -9.78
C LEU A 233 -17.06 13.00 -10.64
N ASP A 234 -16.39 14.03 -11.16
CA ASP A 234 -16.94 14.99 -12.13
C ASP A 234 -18.28 15.60 -11.67
N GLY A 235 -18.29 16.15 -10.46
CA GLY A 235 -19.49 16.74 -9.85
C GLY A 235 -20.51 15.71 -9.34
N ARG A 236 -20.32 14.40 -9.58
CA ARG A 236 -21.17 13.37 -8.98
C ARG A 236 -21.08 13.42 -7.46
N ARG A 237 -22.21 13.11 -6.82
CA ARG A 237 -22.32 13.01 -5.38
C ARG A 237 -21.34 11.96 -4.85
N LEU A 238 -20.77 12.25 -3.68
CA LEU A 238 -20.01 11.33 -2.84
C LEU A 238 -20.44 11.55 -1.39
N ASP A 239 -21.05 10.53 -0.79
CA ASP A 239 -21.61 10.55 0.56
C ASP A 239 -20.65 9.96 1.59
N ALA A 240 -19.87 8.94 1.21
CA ALA A 240 -18.84 8.40 2.07
C ALA A 240 -17.58 7.96 1.33
N PHE A 241 -16.47 7.96 2.05
CA PHE A 241 -15.23 7.30 1.66
C PHE A 241 -14.82 6.32 2.76
N CYS A 242 -14.54 5.08 2.36
CA CYS A 242 -14.23 3.99 3.28
C CYS A 242 -12.90 3.35 2.89
N MET A 243 -12.00 3.14 3.84
CA MET A 243 -10.84 2.27 3.59
C MET A 243 -10.17 1.80 4.89
N SER A 244 -9.37 0.76 4.76
CA SER A 244 -8.52 0.21 5.80
C SER A 244 -7.21 0.96 5.97
N SER A 245 -6.58 0.82 7.15
CA SER A 245 -5.31 1.46 7.44
C SER A 245 -4.18 0.46 7.69
N GLY A 246 -3.08 0.66 6.97
CA GLY A 246 -1.74 0.21 7.38
C GLY A 246 -1.03 1.37 8.06
N THR A 247 -0.14 2.04 7.33
CA THR A 247 0.57 3.25 7.81
C THR A 247 -0.33 4.42 8.17
N GLY A 248 -1.59 4.45 7.70
CA GLY A 248 -2.53 5.55 7.89
C GLY A 248 -2.43 6.69 6.88
N GLY A 249 -1.40 6.72 6.02
CA GLY A 249 -1.17 7.83 5.08
C GLY A 249 -2.30 8.02 4.08
N THR A 250 -2.79 6.94 3.47
CA THR A 250 -3.85 7.01 2.46
C THR A 250 -5.18 7.48 3.04
N ILE A 251 -5.71 6.85 4.10
CA ILE A 251 -6.98 7.27 4.67
C ILE A 251 -6.91 8.70 5.19
N SER A 252 -5.82 9.06 5.86
CA SER A 252 -5.66 10.38 6.46
C SER A 252 -5.56 11.46 5.38
N GLY A 253 -4.73 11.27 4.36
CA GLY A 253 -4.58 12.26 3.27
C GLY A 253 -5.88 12.44 2.48
N MET A 254 -6.55 11.33 2.16
CA MET A 254 -7.86 11.36 1.48
C MET A 254 -8.93 12.05 2.34
N ALA A 255 -9.01 11.70 3.63
CA ALA A 255 -9.99 12.25 4.56
C ALA A 255 -9.82 13.77 4.71
N SER A 256 -8.60 14.24 4.96
CA SER A 256 -8.28 15.66 5.09
C SER A 256 -8.68 16.43 3.84
N PHE A 257 -8.33 15.93 2.65
CA PHE A 257 -8.68 16.58 1.39
C PHE A 257 -10.20 16.64 1.16
N LEU A 258 -10.90 15.50 1.31
CA LEU A 258 -12.33 15.40 1.05
C LEU A 258 -13.16 16.28 2.00
N LYS A 259 -12.80 16.31 3.29
CA LYS A 259 -13.44 17.19 4.28
C LYS A 259 -13.22 18.66 3.95
N GLU A 260 -12.01 19.04 3.55
CA GLU A 260 -11.69 20.41 3.16
C GLU A 260 -12.49 20.86 1.93
N LYS A 261 -12.54 20.04 0.87
CA LYS A 261 -13.28 20.40 -0.36
C LYS A 261 -14.77 20.56 -0.13
N LYS A 262 -15.40 19.69 0.67
CA LYS A 262 -16.80 19.86 1.03
C LYS A 262 -17.05 21.12 1.86
N LYS A 263 -16.13 21.49 2.78
CA LYS A 263 -16.22 22.75 3.53
C LYS A 263 -16.14 23.98 2.60
N GLN A 264 -15.22 23.96 1.63
CA GLN A 264 -15.08 25.02 0.62
C GLN A 264 -16.33 25.17 -0.26
N ASN A 265 -16.89 24.06 -0.74
CA ASN A 265 -18.10 24.08 -1.56
C ASN A 265 -19.32 24.60 -0.77
N ARG A 266 -19.49 24.18 0.48
CA ARG A 266 -20.56 24.68 1.35
C ARG A 266 -20.47 26.19 1.56
N GLN A 267 -19.27 26.73 1.79
CA GLN A 267 -19.07 28.17 1.92
C GLN A 267 -19.43 28.92 0.62
N LYS A 268 -19.00 28.42 -0.54
CA LYS A 268 -19.37 29.01 -1.84
C LYS A 268 -20.88 28.98 -2.10
N ASN A 269 -21.54 27.86 -1.77
CA ASN A 269 -22.99 27.74 -1.92
C ASN A 269 -23.73 28.69 -0.97
N ASN A 270 -23.26 28.87 0.27
CA ASN A 270 -23.84 29.88 1.17
C ASN A 270 -23.78 31.29 0.58
N TYR A 271 -22.65 31.72 0.00
CA TYR A 271 -22.56 33.04 -0.66
C TYR A 271 -23.52 33.15 -1.86
N ARG A 272 -23.60 32.11 -2.69
CA ARG A 272 -24.56 32.05 -3.79
C ARG A 272 -26.00 32.12 -3.30
N ASN A 273 -26.34 31.42 -2.22
CA ASN A 273 -27.68 31.42 -1.64
C ASN A 273 -28.05 32.79 -1.07
N HIS A 274 -27.10 33.55 -0.53
CA HIS A 274 -27.36 34.94 -0.13
C HIS A 274 -27.67 35.83 -1.34
N LEU A 275 -26.93 35.65 -2.45
CA LEU A 275 -27.20 36.36 -3.70
C LEU A 275 -28.53 35.92 -4.32
N HIS A 276 -28.84 34.62 -4.35
CA HIS A 276 -30.11 34.09 -4.83
C HIS A 276 -31.29 34.57 -3.97
N ASN A 277 -31.15 34.61 -2.65
CA ASN A 277 -32.16 35.19 -1.76
C ASN A 277 -32.34 36.69 -2.03
N LEU A 278 -31.27 37.45 -2.27
CA LEU A 278 -31.35 38.85 -2.68
C LEU A 278 -32.10 39.00 -4.02
N LEU A 279 -31.75 38.19 -5.03
CA LEU A 279 -32.38 38.17 -6.34
C LEU A 279 -33.87 37.76 -6.27
N ARG A 280 -34.23 36.89 -5.33
CA ARG A 280 -35.62 36.49 -5.04
C ARG A 280 -36.42 37.61 -4.37
N ILE A 281 -35.81 38.35 -3.44
CA ILE A 281 -36.42 39.52 -2.78
C ILE A 281 -36.72 40.63 -3.80
N ILE A 282 -35.85 40.83 -4.78
CA ILE A 282 -36.04 41.85 -5.83
C ILE A 282 -36.82 41.33 -7.06
N GLY A 283 -37.43 40.13 -6.96
CA GLY A 283 -38.37 39.60 -7.95
C GLY A 283 -37.75 39.10 -9.26
N LEU A 284 -36.44 38.85 -9.30
CA LEU A 284 -35.72 38.57 -10.55
C LEU A 284 -35.48 37.09 -10.87
N TYR A 285 -35.74 36.12 -9.97
CA TYR A 285 -35.43 34.71 -10.24
C TYR A 285 -36.30 33.71 -9.46
N TYR A 286 -36.74 32.63 -10.12
CA TYR A 286 -37.42 31.46 -9.54
C TYR A 286 -36.62 30.20 -9.93
N PHE A 287 -35.92 29.60 -8.96
CA PHE A 287 -35.30 28.28 -9.11
C PHE A 287 -35.59 27.46 -7.86
N ASP A 288 -35.97 26.20 -8.05
CA ASP A 288 -36.24 25.24 -6.99
C ASP A 288 -34.93 24.53 -6.62
N ASP A 289 -34.32 24.92 -5.50
CA ASP A 289 -33.05 24.38 -5.02
C ASP A 289 -33.31 23.35 -3.92
N ASN A 290 -33.93 22.23 -4.29
CA ASN A 290 -34.12 21.06 -3.44
C ASN A 290 -32.88 20.14 -3.44
N ASN A 291 -31.68 20.72 -3.36
CA ASN A 291 -30.47 19.95 -3.10
C ASN A 291 -30.12 20.08 -1.62
N ASP A 292 -30.37 19.03 -0.86
CA ASP A 292 -29.99 18.89 0.54
C ASP A 292 -28.44 18.80 0.66
N ASP A 293 -27.79 19.94 0.50
CA ASP A 293 -26.34 20.15 0.54
C ASP A 293 -25.74 20.02 1.96
N ASN A 294 -26.56 19.65 2.96
CA ASN A 294 -26.16 19.55 4.35
C ASN A 294 -25.45 18.24 4.74
N VAL A 295 -25.31 17.27 3.83
CA VAL A 295 -24.65 16.00 4.16
C VAL A 295 -23.13 16.15 4.12
N ARG A 296 -22.52 16.23 5.30
CA ARG A 296 -21.06 16.09 5.48
C ARG A 296 -20.64 14.70 4.96
N ILE A 297 -19.65 14.65 4.07
CA ILE A 297 -19.07 13.37 3.62
C ILE A 297 -18.61 12.56 4.84
N LYS A 298 -19.01 11.30 4.93
CA LYS A 298 -18.60 10.38 6.00
C LYS A 298 -17.29 9.69 5.63
N ILE A 299 -16.33 9.66 6.54
CA ILE A 299 -15.05 8.97 6.39
C ILE A 299 -15.06 7.80 7.36
N VAL A 300 -14.97 6.59 6.81
CA VAL A 300 -15.10 5.34 7.57
C VAL A 300 -13.80 4.54 7.49
N LEU A 301 -13.19 4.29 8.64
CA LEU A 301 -12.04 3.40 8.77
C LEU A 301 -12.51 1.93 8.73
N VAL A 302 -11.80 1.06 8.01
CA VAL A 302 -12.11 -0.39 7.94
C VAL A 302 -10.97 -1.19 8.57
N GLU A 303 -11.18 -1.84 9.71
CA GLU A 303 -10.08 -2.50 10.42
C GLU A 303 -10.25 -4.01 10.54
N PRO A 304 -9.16 -4.79 10.37
CA PRO A 304 -9.16 -6.21 10.66
C PRO A 304 -9.18 -6.47 12.18
N PRO A 305 -9.49 -7.70 12.62
CA PRO A 305 -9.29 -8.12 14.00
C PRO A 305 -7.84 -7.92 14.46
N GLY A 306 -7.66 -7.60 15.74
CA GLY A 306 -6.32 -7.36 16.31
C GLY A 306 -5.72 -5.98 16.04
N SER A 307 -6.34 -5.12 15.23
CA SER A 307 -5.91 -3.73 15.07
C SER A 307 -6.38 -2.84 16.22
N VAL A 308 -5.51 -1.95 16.71
CA VAL A 308 -5.85 -0.97 17.76
C VAL A 308 -6.58 0.25 17.22
N LEU A 309 -6.54 0.46 15.90
CA LEU A 309 -7.05 1.69 15.27
C LEU A 309 -8.58 1.79 15.34
N TYR A 310 -9.30 0.66 15.33
CA TYR A 310 -10.75 0.65 15.50
C TYR A 310 -11.15 1.32 16.83
N ASN A 311 -10.59 0.84 17.94
CA ASN A 311 -10.92 1.38 19.27
C ASN A 311 -10.38 2.81 19.42
N LYS A 312 -9.28 3.14 18.73
CA LYS A 312 -8.78 4.52 18.70
C LYS A 312 -9.80 5.49 18.08
N VAL A 313 -10.45 5.10 16.99
CA VAL A 313 -11.48 5.93 16.34
C VAL A 313 -12.79 5.93 17.13
N GLU A 314 -13.31 4.76 17.50
CA GLU A 314 -14.64 4.65 18.14
C GLU A 314 -14.65 5.06 19.62
N HIS A 315 -13.53 4.92 20.33
CA HIS A 315 -13.48 5.05 21.78
C HIS A 315 -12.34 5.96 22.27
N GLY A 316 -11.54 6.54 21.36
CA GLY A 316 -10.42 7.42 21.71
C GLY A 316 -9.18 6.70 22.27
N VAL A 317 -9.24 5.37 22.49
CA VAL A 317 -8.18 4.58 23.14
C VAL A 317 -7.63 3.53 22.17
N ALA A 318 -6.30 3.54 21.97
CA ALA A 318 -5.63 2.56 21.13
C ALA A 318 -5.35 1.27 21.92
N TYR A 319 -6.22 0.28 21.74
CA TYR A 319 -6.11 -1.06 22.33
C TYR A 319 -6.78 -2.07 21.40
N ALA A 320 -6.35 -3.35 21.42
CA ALA A 320 -7.02 -4.44 20.72
C ALA A 320 -7.37 -5.55 21.72
N VAL A 321 -8.58 -6.09 21.65
CA VAL A 321 -9.09 -7.06 22.66
C VAL A 321 -8.30 -8.36 22.62
N GLU A 322 -7.82 -8.71 21.43
CA GLU A 322 -6.97 -9.85 21.11
C GLU A 322 -5.62 -9.78 21.87
N GLN A 323 -5.23 -8.59 22.34
CA GLN A 323 -4.00 -8.34 23.11
C GLN A 323 -4.21 -8.45 24.64
N ARG A 324 -5.42 -8.73 25.13
CA ARG A 324 -5.70 -8.87 26.57
C ARG A 324 -4.85 -9.98 27.18
N GLU A 325 -4.11 -9.67 28.26
CA GLU A 325 -3.31 -10.56 29.13
C GLU A 325 -3.16 -12.02 28.66
N ARG A 326 -2.57 -12.19 27.48
CA ARG A 326 -2.11 -13.48 26.95
C ARG A 326 -0.60 -13.51 27.05
N SER A 327 -0.05 -14.63 27.45
CA SER A 327 1.34 -14.97 27.15
C SER A 327 1.53 -14.79 25.64
N LEU A 328 2.34 -13.82 25.22
CA LEU A 328 2.51 -13.38 23.83
C LEU A 328 2.66 -14.59 22.88
N ARG A 329 1.61 -14.92 22.12
CA ARG A 329 1.72 -15.92 21.05
C ARG A 329 2.64 -15.39 19.96
N LYS A 330 3.33 -16.31 19.28
CA LYS A 330 4.33 -16.05 18.23
C LYS A 330 3.75 -15.29 17.01
N HIS A 331 2.43 -15.35 16.82
CA HIS A 331 1.68 -14.57 15.82
C HIS A 331 0.90 -13.48 16.55
N ARG A 332 1.32 -12.22 16.39
CA ARG A 332 0.66 -11.06 17.02
C ARG A 332 -0.55 -10.55 16.25
N TYR A 333 -0.71 -10.95 14.99
CA TYR A 333 -1.84 -10.55 14.16
C TYR A 333 -2.82 -11.73 14.10
N ASP A 334 -3.97 -11.56 14.73
CA ASP A 334 -5.12 -12.47 14.60
C ASP A 334 -5.88 -12.15 13.29
N THR A 335 -5.13 -11.94 12.20
CA THR A 335 -5.67 -11.70 10.86
C THR A 335 -4.76 -12.27 9.77
N ILE A 336 -5.37 -12.84 8.73
CA ILE A 336 -4.68 -13.23 7.49
C ILE A 336 -4.55 -12.07 6.50
N ALA A 337 -5.18 -10.93 6.75
CA ALA A 337 -5.06 -9.76 5.89
C ALA A 337 -3.66 -9.16 5.97
N GLU A 338 -3.12 -8.76 4.82
CA GLU A 338 -1.75 -8.26 4.72
C GLU A 338 -1.75 -6.78 4.34
N GLY A 339 -0.85 -6.02 4.97
CA GLY A 339 -0.63 -4.60 4.67
C GLY A 339 -1.56 -3.62 5.39
N ILE A 340 -2.43 -4.11 6.27
CA ILE A 340 -3.37 -3.33 7.11
C ILE A 340 -3.44 -3.91 8.53
N GLY A 341 -3.98 -3.14 9.47
CA GLY A 341 -4.03 -3.48 10.88
C GLY A 341 -2.70 -3.16 11.58
N LEU A 342 -2.76 -2.32 12.62
CA LEU A 342 -1.58 -1.94 13.40
C LEU A 342 -1.83 -2.06 14.90
N ASP A 343 -0.75 -2.25 15.64
CA ASP A 343 -0.73 -2.27 17.11
C ASP A 343 -0.45 -0.89 17.73
N ARG A 344 -0.36 0.16 16.91
CA ARG A 344 -0.03 1.52 17.33
C ARG A 344 -0.61 2.58 16.40
N VAL A 345 -0.64 3.83 16.89
CA VAL A 345 -0.96 5.01 16.09
C VAL A 345 0.34 5.57 15.49
N THR A 346 0.34 5.84 14.19
CA THR A 346 1.48 6.42 13.45
C THR A 346 1.33 7.94 13.31
N ARG A 347 2.41 8.66 12.96
CA ARG A 347 2.30 10.09 12.59
C ARG A 347 1.40 10.32 11.38
N ASN A 348 1.48 9.46 10.38
CA ASN A 348 0.65 9.53 9.17
C ASN A 348 -0.85 9.40 9.51
N PHE A 349 -1.22 8.44 10.36
CA PHE A 349 -2.61 8.28 10.81
C PHE A 349 -3.07 9.48 11.65
N SER A 350 -2.22 9.94 12.57
CA SER A 350 -2.54 11.09 13.44
C SER A 350 -2.82 12.37 12.65
N SER A 351 -2.18 12.54 11.49
CA SER A 351 -2.30 13.76 10.66
C SER A 351 -3.70 13.97 10.08
N GLY A 352 -4.50 12.92 9.93
CA GLY A 352 -5.88 13.00 9.44
C GLY A 352 -6.92 12.46 10.44
N PHE A 353 -6.53 12.20 11.69
CA PHE A 353 -7.39 11.54 12.67
C PHE A 353 -8.73 12.25 12.87
N ASP A 354 -8.72 13.58 13.03
CA ASP A 354 -9.94 14.38 13.25
C ASP A 354 -10.88 14.42 12.03
N CYS A 355 -10.42 13.91 10.88
CA CYS A 355 -11.22 13.79 9.66
C CYS A 355 -11.93 12.43 9.53
N ILE A 356 -11.62 11.45 10.37
CA ILE A 356 -12.22 10.11 10.38
C ILE A 356 -13.44 10.12 11.32
N ASP A 357 -14.63 9.76 10.83
CA ASP A 357 -15.86 9.91 11.63
C ASP A 357 -16.25 8.63 12.38
N SER A 358 -15.92 7.45 11.85
CA SER A 358 -16.25 6.15 12.45
C SER A 358 -15.35 5.04 11.92
N ALA A 359 -15.38 3.87 12.56
CA ALA A 359 -14.70 2.67 12.13
C ALA A 359 -15.65 1.46 12.06
N ILE A 360 -15.34 0.53 11.16
CA ILE A 360 -16.03 -0.76 10.99
C ILE A 360 -14.99 -1.85 11.14
N ARG A 361 -15.30 -2.90 11.91
CA ARG A 361 -14.50 -4.13 11.89
C ARG A 361 -14.96 -5.02 10.75
N VAL A 362 -14.00 -5.60 10.04
CA VAL A 362 -14.25 -6.62 9.02
C VAL A 362 -13.43 -7.85 9.36
N THR A 363 -14.08 -9.00 9.46
CA THR A 363 -13.42 -10.26 9.80
C THR A 363 -12.67 -10.83 8.60
N ASP A 364 -11.73 -11.74 8.86
CA ASP A 364 -11.03 -12.46 7.80
C ASP A 364 -12.00 -13.29 6.94
N GLN A 365 -13.01 -13.91 7.55
CA GLN A 365 -14.01 -14.70 6.82
C GLN A 365 -14.80 -13.81 5.84
N GLU A 366 -15.25 -12.64 6.30
CA GLU A 366 -15.95 -11.67 5.44
C GLU A 366 -15.07 -11.22 4.26
N ALA A 367 -13.77 -11.02 4.51
CA ALA A 367 -12.82 -10.66 3.48
C ALA A 367 -12.66 -11.78 2.43
N VAL A 368 -12.51 -13.02 2.88
CA VAL A 368 -12.41 -14.20 2.01
C VAL A 368 -13.67 -14.35 1.16
N ASP A 369 -14.85 -14.35 1.78
CA ASP A 369 -16.12 -14.50 1.08
C ASP A 369 -16.32 -13.38 0.05
N MET A 370 -16.02 -12.12 0.44
CA MET A 370 -16.14 -10.98 -0.45
C MET A 370 -15.17 -11.04 -1.63
N ALA A 371 -13.91 -11.43 -1.41
CA ALA A 371 -12.91 -11.53 -2.47
C ALA A 371 -13.33 -12.52 -3.55
N HIS A 372 -13.85 -13.67 -3.14
CA HIS A 372 -14.35 -14.67 -4.07
C HIS A 372 -15.64 -14.21 -4.75
N TRP A 373 -16.60 -13.68 -4.00
CA TRP A 373 -17.86 -13.24 -4.57
C TRP A 373 -17.67 -12.10 -5.60
N ILE A 374 -16.86 -11.09 -5.30
CA ILE A 374 -16.63 -9.98 -6.23
C ILE A 374 -15.86 -10.41 -7.49
N LEU A 375 -15.02 -11.44 -7.40
CA LEU A 375 -14.40 -12.04 -8.58
C LEU A 375 -15.45 -12.64 -9.52
N HIS A 376 -16.44 -13.36 -8.98
CA HIS A 376 -17.49 -14.00 -9.78
C HIS A 376 -18.49 -12.98 -10.36
N ILE A 377 -18.79 -11.91 -9.61
CA ILE A 377 -19.80 -10.93 -10.02
C ILE A 377 -19.20 -9.80 -10.86
N GLU A 378 -18.12 -9.18 -10.43
CA GLU A 378 -17.53 -8.01 -11.10
C GLU A 378 -16.26 -8.34 -11.90
N GLY A 379 -15.74 -9.59 -11.82
CA GLY A 379 -14.51 -9.98 -12.51
C GLY A 379 -13.24 -9.41 -11.87
N LEU A 380 -13.30 -8.97 -10.61
CA LEU A 380 -12.17 -8.31 -9.93
C LEU A 380 -11.39 -9.31 -9.05
N TRP A 381 -10.17 -9.65 -9.48
CA TRP A 381 -9.26 -10.48 -8.68
C TRP A 381 -8.40 -9.63 -7.73
N ILE A 382 -8.82 -9.52 -6.47
CA ILE A 382 -8.29 -8.53 -5.52
C ILE A 382 -7.57 -9.15 -4.32
N GLY A 383 -6.70 -8.37 -3.67
CA GLY A 383 -6.04 -8.77 -2.42
C GLY A 383 -6.92 -8.64 -1.17
N SER A 384 -6.41 -9.09 -0.04
CA SER A 384 -7.14 -9.16 1.24
C SER A 384 -7.62 -7.81 1.76
N SER A 385 -6.74 -6.80 1.78
CA SER A 385 -7.12 -5.44 2.20
C SER A 385 -8.17 -4.79 1.28
N SER A 386 -8.09 -5.05 -0.02
CA SER A 386 -9.09 -4.61 -1.00
C SER A 386 -10.45 -5.27 -0.74
N ALA A 387 -10.47 -6.55 -0.39
CA ALA A 387 -11.71 -7.24 -0.07
C ALA A 387 -12.37 -6.68 1.21
N MET A 388 -11.58 -6.43 2.26
CA MET A 388 -12.08 -5.76 3.47
C MET A 388 -12.64 -4.37 3.16
N ASN A 389 -11.93 -3.60 2.34
CA ASN A 389 -12.40 -2.29 1.87
C ASN A 389 -13.76 -2.36 1.18
N VAL A 390 -13.99 -3.35 0.33
CA VAL A 390 -15.27 -3.57 -0.35
C VAL A 390 -16.37 -3.92 0.67
N VAL A 391 -16.12 -4.82 1.63
CA VAL A 391 -17.08 -5.12 2.72
C VAL A 391 -17.45 -3.83 3.48
N GLY A 392 -16.45 -3.06 3.89
CA GLY A 392 -16.65 -1.80 4.60
C GLY A 392 -17.43 -0.76 3.78
N ALA A 393 -17.16 -0.67 2.47
CA ALA A 393 -17.87 0.23 1.57
C ALA A 393 -19.35 -0.18 1.40
N ILE A 394 -19.64 -1.48 1.23
CA ILE A 394 -21.00 -2.00 1.13
C ILE A 394 -21.77 -1.76 2.43
N ARG A 395 -21.20 -2.11 3.58
CA ARG A 395 -21.82 -1.85 4.90
C ARG A 395 -22.10 -0.37 5.12
N THR A 396 -21.15 0.49 4.74
CA THR A 396 -21.33 1.94 4.83
C THR A 396 -22.47 2.39 3.91
N ALA A 397 -22.51 1.93 2.67
CA ALA A 397 -23.57 2.29 1.73
C ALA A 397 -24.96 1.83 2.20
N LEU A 398 -25.06 0.65 2.80
CA LEU A 398 -26.32 0.12 3.37
C LEU A 398 -26.78 0.92 4.59
N SER A 399 -25.85 1.52 5.35
CA SER A 399 -26.18 2.44 6.45
C SER A 399 -26.64 3.84 6.00
N LEU A 400 -26.52 4.14 4.70
CA LEU A 400 -26.89 5.43 4.12
C LEU A 400 -28.23 5.34 3.36
N PRO A 401 -28.91 6.48 3.12
CA PRO A 401 -30.13 6.53 2.32
C PRO A 401 -29.93 5.88 0.95
N GLU A 402 -31.01 5.33 0.38
CA GLU A 402 -31.00 4.81 -0.98
C GLU A 402 -30.52 5.88 -1.99
N GLY A 403 -29.83 5.45 -3.05
CA GLY A 403 -29.21 6.35 -4.02
C GLY A 403 -27.90 7.01 -3.55
N SER A 404 -27.49 6.81 -2.29
CA SER A 404 -26.19 7.30 -1.80
C SER A 404 -25.00 6.68 -2.54
N SER A 405 -23.86 7.34 -2.41
CA SER A 405 -22.64 7.04 -3.15
C SER A 405 -21.44 6.89 -2.22
N VAL A 406 -20.72 5.78 -2.34
CA VAL A 406 -19.56 5.46 -1.49
C VAL A 406 -18.36 5.13 -2.36
N ALA A 407 -17.19 5.67 -2.02
CA ALA A 407 -15.93 5.32 -2.68
C ALA A 407 -15.00 4.54 -1.75
N THR A 408 -14.24 3.61 -2.30
CA THR A 408 -13.15 2.90 -1.62
C THR A 408 -11.97 2.64 -2.56
N ILE A 409 -10.94 1.94 -2.09
CA ILE A 409 -9.69 1.68 -2.83
C ILE A 409 -9.46 0.17 -3.00
N ILE A 410 -9.13 -0.25 -4.22
CA ILE A 410 -8.51 -1.55 -4.48
C ILE A 410 -6.99 -1.35 -4.40
N CYS A 411 -6.39 -1.80 -3.31
CA CYS A 411 -5.01 -1.53 -2.94
C CYS A 411 -3.99 -2.33 -3.76
N ASP A 412 -4.29 -3.59 -4.02
CA ASP A 412 -3.49 -4.53 -4.80
C ASP A 412 -4.35 -5.71 -5.32
N GLY A 413 -3.75 -6.50 -6.23
CA GLY A 413 -4.41 -7.64 -6.89
C GLY A 413 -4.18 -8.99 -6.19
N GLY A 414 -5.09 -9.93 -6.43
CA GLY A 414 -5.10 -11.25 -5.77
C GLY A 414 -3.88 -12.13 -6.05
N GLN A 415 -3.23 -11.95 -7.21
CA GLN A 415 -2.03 -12.68 -7.61
C GLN A 415 -0.85 -12.54 -6.63
N ARG A 416 -0.84 -11.49 -5.79
CA ARG A 416 0.21 -11.25 -4.78
C ARG A 416 0.03 -12.08 -3.51
N HIS A 417 -1.12 -12.73 -3.38
CA HIS A 417 -1.52 -13.47 -2.18
C HIS A 417 -1.93 -14.90 -2.54
N ALA A 418 -1.45 -15.43 -3.68
CA ALA A 418 -1.89 -16.69 -4.28
C ALA A 418 -1.64 -17.90 -3.37
N THR A 419 -0.48 -17.95 -2.70
CA THR A 419 -0.14 -19.04 -1.76
C THR A 419 -0.66 -18.83 -0.32
N ARG A 420 -1.47 -17.79 -0.10
CA ARG A 420 -2.03 -17.46 1.22
C ARG A 420 -3.51 -17.15 1.17
N PHE A 421 -3.89 -15.88 1.01
CA PHE A 421 -5.29 -15.44 1.02
C PHE A 421 -6.14 -16.13 -0.06
N TRP A 422 -5.53 -16.53 -1.17
CA TRP A 422 -6.16 -17.28 -2.26
C TRP A 422 -5.79 -18.78 -2.28
N ASP A 423 -5.28 -19.33 -1.17
CA ASP A 423 -4.95 -20.75 -1.04
C ASP A 423 -5.92 -21.47 -0.07
N PRO A 424 -6.69 -22.47 -0.53
CA PRO A 424 -7.69 -23.14 0.30
C PRO A 424 -7.08 -23.87 1.50
N THR A 425 -5.84 -24.36 1.37
CA THR A 425 -5.15 -25.05 2.47
C THR A 425 -4.75 -24.06 3.55
N PHE A 426 -4.24 -22.89 3.18
CA PHE A 426 -3.90 -21.79 4.09
C PHE A 426 -5.14 -21.27 4.81
N ILE A 427 -6.23 -20.99 4.08
CA ILE A 427 -7.50 -20.53 4.66
C ILE A 427 -8.02 -21.52 5.70
N LYS A 428 -8.11 -22.81 5.35
CA LYS A 428 -8.58 -23.86 6.28
C LYS A 428 -7.68 -24.02 7.50
N LYS A 429 -6.35 -23.87 7.32
CA LYS A 429 -5.38 -23.92 8.44
C LYS A 429 -5.62 -22.81 9.47
N TRP A 430 -6.16 -21.66 9.04
CA TRP A 430 -6.55 -20.56 9.91
C TRP A 430 -7.95 -20.72 10.53
N GLY A 431 -8.60 -21.86 10.32
CA GLY A 431 -9.95 -22.12 10.84
C GLY A 431 -11.06 -21.39 10.08
N LEU A 432 -10.74 -20.84 8.91
CA LEU A 432 -11.68 -20.14 8.03
C LEU A 432 -12.27 -21.11 7.00
N GLN A 433 -13.44 -20.78 6.49
CA GLN A 433 -14.12 -21.53 5.45
C GLN A 433 -13.68 -21.04 4.07
N TRP A 434 -13.35 -21.99 3.19
CA TRP A 434 -13.14 -21.67 1.79
C TRP A 434 -14.50 -21.52 1.09
N PRO A 435 -14.77 -20.40 0.42
CA PRO A 435 -16.09 -20.11 -0.12
C PRO A 435 -16.38 -20.99 -1.34
N GLY A 436 -17.61 -21.51 -1.38
CA GLY A 436 -18.16 -22.16 -2.57
C GLY A 436 -18.58 -21.13 -3.63
N THR A 437 -18.96 -21.60 -4.81
CA THR A 437 -19.45 -20.75 -5.92
C THR A 437 -20.72 -19.98 -5.56
N ASP A 438 -21.53 -20.51 -4.66
CA ASP A 438 -22.82 -19.94 -4.25
C ASP A 438 -22.71 -19.11 -2.96
N CYS A 439 -21.48 -18.86 -2.48
CA CYS A 439 -21.25 -18.07 -1.28
C CYS A 439 -21.71 -16.62 -1.49
N ILE A 440 -22.65 -16.17 -0.67
CA ILE A 440 -23.07 -14.77 -0.60
C ILE A 440 -22.49 -14.17 0.69
N PRO A 441 -21.66 -13.11 0.59
CA PRO A 441 -21.09 -12.45 1.76
C PRO A 441 -22.16 -12.04 2.76
N GLU A 442 -21.88 -12.20 4.05
CA GLU A 442 -22.83 -11.94 5.15
C GLU A 442 -23.50 -10.56 5.04
N CYS A 443 -22.72 -9.53 4.70
CA CYS A 443 -23.24 -8.15 4.54
C CYS A 443 -24.29 -7.97 3.43
N LEU A 444 -24.52 -8.97 2.58
CA LEU A 444 -25.48 -8.96 1.48
C LEU A 444 -26.65 -9.92 1.69
N GLN A 445 -26.58 -10.82 2.69
CA GLN A 445 -27.61 -11.85 2.90
C GLN A 445 -28.98 -11.24 3.23
N SER A 446 -29.02 -10.10 3.93
CA SER A 446 -30.27 -9.42 4.28
C SER A 446 -30.98 -8.73 3.11
N ILE A 447 -30.33 -8.62 1.94
CA ILE A 447 -30.88 -7.94 0.75
C ILE A 447 -31.62 -8.93 -0.16
N GLN A 448 -31.39 -10.23 0.02
CA GLN A 448 -31.96 -11.28 -0.83
C GLN A 448 -33.36 -11.76 -0.43
N ASN A 449 -33.92 -11.25 0.68
CA ASN A 449 -35.26 -11.62 1.16
C ASN A 449 -36.35 -10.70 0.62
#